data_AF-A0A7W9PE52-F1
#
_entry.id   AF-A0A7W9PE52-F1
#
_cell.length_a   1.000
_cell.length_b   1.000
_cell.length_c   1.000
_cell.angle_alpha   90.00
_cell.angle_beta   90.00
_cell.angle_gamma   90.00
#
_symmetry.space_group_name_H-M   'P 1'
#
loop_
_entity.id
_entity.type
_entity.pdbx_description
1 polymer ?
#
loop_
_entity_poly.entity_id
_entity_poly.type
_entity_poly.pdbx_seq_one_letter_code
_entity_poly.pdbx_strand_id
1 'polypeptide(L)' 'MTTDYAHLIMQNHIDCPTLACPVKRQAKLCLVEAGLLTPDSHRTREMGH' A
#
# COMPACT_ATOMS: atom_id res chain seq x y z
N MET A 1 -5.51 -4.52 12.91
CA MET A 1 -5.06 -3.22 12.38
C MET A 1 -6.28 -2.48 11.86
N THR A 2 -6.46 -1.21 12.17
CA THR A 2 -7.52 -0.38 11.56
C THR A 2 -6.96 0.36 10.33
N THR A 3 -7.85 0.77 9.44
CA THR A 3 -7.49 1.52 8.23
C THR A 3 -6.79 2.84 8.57
N ASP A 4 -7.32 3.60 9.54
CA ASP A 4 -6.70 4.83 10.05
C ASP A 4 -5.24 4.63 10.52
N TYR A 5 -5.02 3.59 11.33
CA TYR A 5 -3.67 3.25 11.81
C TYR A 5 -2.74 2.82 10.66
N ALA A 6 -3.28 2.14 9.64
CA ALA A 6 -2.53 1.81 8.43
C ALA A 6 -2.13 3.06 7.62
N HIS A 7 -3.01 4.07 7.53
CA HIS A 7 -2.68 5.35 6.91
C HIS A 7 -1.59 6.09 7.70
N LEU A 8 -1.66 6.09 9.04
CA LEU A 8 -0.62 6.69 9.88
C LEU A 8 0.73 6.00 9.68
N ILE A 9 0.76 4.67 9.62
CA ILE A 9 1.99 3.92 9.35
C ILE A 9 2.55 4.28 7.98
N MET A 10 1.72 4.32 6.93
CA MET A 10 2.21 4.64 5.58
C MET A 10 2.78 6.06 5.49
N GLN A 11 2.21 7.01 6.23
CA GLN A 11 2.69 8.39 6.32
C GLN A 11 3.95 8.52 7.18
N ASN A 12 3.98 7.87 8.35
CA ASN A 12 5.11 7.94 9.28
C ASN A 12 6.34 7.19 8.74
N HIS A 13 6.12 6.10 8.02
CA HIS A 13 7.16 5.28 7.40
C HIS A 13 7.36 5.63 5.92
N ILE A 14 7.23 6.90 5.52
CA ILE A 14 7.34 7.32 4.12
C ILE A 14 8.68 6.90 3.50
N ASP A 15 9.77 7.07 4.27
CA ASP A 15 11.15 6.72 3.91
C ASP A 15 11.47 5.23 4.10
N CYS A 16 10.65 4.51 4.89
CA CYS A 16 10.91 3.12 5.22
C CYS A 16 10.49 2.19 4.06
N PRO A 17 11.36 1.29 3.58
CA PRO A 17 10.98 0.37 2.51
C PRO A 17 9.96 -0.67 3.00
N THR A 18 8.86 -0.83 2.26
CA THR A 18 7.75 -1.74 2.60
C THR A 18 8.18 -3.20 2.72
N LEU A 19 9.28 -3.59 2.06
CA LEU A 19 9.86 -4.92 2.14
C LEU A 19 10.68 -5.15 3.42
N ALA A 20 11.30 -4.10 3.97
CA ALA A 20 12.10 -4.20 5.19
C ALA A 20 11.29 -3.90 6.46
N CYS A 21 10.19 -3.16 6.34
CA CYS A 21 9.36 -2.76 7.46
C CYS A 21 8.10 -3.65 7.55
N PRO A 22 8.02 -4.61 8.51
CA PRO A 22 6.89 -5.52 8.62
C PRO A 22 5.58 -4.78 8.93
N VAL A 23 5.67 -3.68 9.68
CA VAL A 23 4.53 -2.82 10.04
C VAL A 23 3.97 -2.11 8.80
N LYS A 24 4.84 -1.60 7.92
CA LYS A 24 4.42 -0.99 6.64
C LYS A 24 3.83 -2.03 5.68
N ARG A 25 4.36 -3.26 5.68
CA ARG A 25 3.78 -4.37 4.93
C ARG A 25 2.38 -4.72 5.43
N GLN A 26 2.20 -4.78 6.74
CA GLN A 26 0.90 -5.01 7.37
C GLN A 26 -0.10 -3.89 7.04
N ALA A 27 0.35 -2.63 7.04
CA ALA A 27 -0.45 -1.47 6.64
C ALA A 27 -0.90 -1.55 5.20
N LYS A 28 0.02 -1.89 4.30
CA LYS A 28 -0.29 -2.10 2.91
C LYS A 28 -1.36 -3.18 2.73
N LEU A 29 -1.20 -4.35 3.37
CA LEU A 29 -2.17 -5.44 3.28
C LEU A 29 -3.54 -5.03 3.82
N CYS A 30 -3.58 -4.39 4.99
CA CYS A 30 -4.83 -3.95 5.61
C CYS A 30 -5.60 -2.95 4.72
N LEU A 31 -4.90 -2.02 4.07
CA LEU A 31 -5.51 -1.09 3.13
C LEU A 31 -5.98 -1.78 1.84
N VAL A 32 -5.25 -2.79 1.37
CA VAL A 32 -5.64 -3.61 0.20
C VAL A 32 -6.91 -4.41 0.51
N GLU A 33 -6.96 -5.09 1.66
CA GLU A 33 -8.12 -5.86 2.10
C GLU A 33 -9.34 -4.98 2.31
N ALA A 34 -9.14 -3.74 2.80
CA ALA A 34 -10.20 -2.75 2.94
C ALA A 34 -10.62 -2.09 1.61
N GLY A 35 -9.95 -2.39 0.49
CA GLY A 35 -10.20 -1.75 -0.81
C GLY A 35 -9.76 -0.28 -0.89
N LEU A 36 -9.02 0.21 0.10
CA LEU A 36 -8.52 1.59 0.20
C LEU A 36 -7.16 1.79 -0.48
N LEU A 37 -6.47 0.69 -0.79
CA LEU A 37 -5.23 0.70 -1.56
C LEU A 37 -5.32 -0.37 -2.64
N THR A 38 -5.55 0.05 -3.88
CA THR A 38 -5.38 -0.84 -5.03
C THR A 38 -3.88 -1.03 -5.28
N PRO A 39 -3.35 -2.26 -5.28
CA PRO A 39 -2.02 -2.48 -5.83
C PRO A 39 -2.10 -2.04 -7.30
N ASP A 40 -1.31 -1.04 -7.69
CA ASP A 40 -1.21 -0.57 -9.08
C ASP A 40 -0.84 -1.77 -9.97
N SER A 41 -1.86 -2.47 -10.43
CA SER A 41 -1.78 -3.65 -11.29
C SER A 41 -2.18 -3.26 -12.72
N HIS A 42 -2.34 -1.96 -12.98
CA HIS A 42 -2.85 -1.38 -14.22
C HIS A 42 -1.83 -0.46 -14.93
N ARG A 43 -0.54 -0.82 -14.89
CA ARG A 43 0.43 -0.35 -15.87
C ARG A 43 0.84 -1.42 -16.88
N THR A 44 -0.09 -2.27 -17.29
CA THR A 44 -0.16 -2.66 -18.71
C THR A 44 -1.02 -1.62 -19.42
N ARG A 45 -0.46 -0.42 -19.62
CA ARG A 45 -1.02 0.51 -20.60
C ARG A 45 -0.69 -0.10 -21.95
N GLU A 46 -1.68 -0.81 -22.47
CA GLU A 46 -1.66 -1.45 -23.77
C GLU A 46 -1.26 -0.42 -24.83
N MET A 47 -0.22 -0.78 -25.57
CA MET A 47 0.15 -0.21 -26.84
C MET A 47 -1.00 -0.45 -27.83
N GLY A 48 -1.56 0.62 -28.41
CA GLY A 48 -2.40 0.52 -29.61
C GLY A 48 -3.49 1.59 -29.75
N HIS A 49 -3.17 2.69 -30.44
CA HIS A 49 -3.83 3.06 -31.70
C HIS A 49 -2.95 4.06 -32.46
#